data_AF-A0A378QTH9-F1
#
_entry.id   AF-A0A378QTH9-F1
#
_cell.length_a   1.000
_cell.length_b   1.000
_cell.length_c   1.000
_cell.angle_alpha   90.00
_cell.angle_beta   90.00
_cell.angle_gamma   90.00
#
_symmetry.space_group_name_H-M   'P 1'
#
loop_
_entity.id
_entity.type
_entity.pdbx_description
1 polymer ?
#
loop_
_entity_poly.entity_id
_entity_poly.type
_entity_poly.pdbx_seq_one_letter_code
_entity_poly.pdbx_strand_id
1 'polypeptide(L)'
;MYKSIFKFFMILPIIFLGGLCIWFAHNRDPKIYRAEYLDDIFPKSDFHKTFIISSGYFNKPNCRYIENWARNNIKINQGNEYEFYTFLIYSNNITKNNKYLDKEYDAIIGDYTVCEMSTREYSCFICYD
;
A
#
# COMPACT_ATOMS: atom_id res chain seq x y z
N MET A 1 -33.22 -22.38 -34.35
CA MET A 1 -31.75 -22.26 -34.33
C MET A 1 -31.22 -20.83 -34.13
N TYR A 2 -31.79 -19.79 -34.76
CA TYR A 2 -31.30 -18.40 -34.63
C TYR A 2 -31.32 -17.78 -33.21
N LYS A 3 -32.32 -18.12 -32.37
CA LYS A 3 -32.42 -17.61 -30.99
C LYS A 3 -31.24 -18.03 -30.08
N SER A 4 -30.59 -19.17 -30.37
CA SER A 4 -29.48 -19.67 -29.55
C SER A 4 -28.15 -19.00 -29.91
N ILE A 5 -27.94 -18.71 -31.20
CA ILE A 5 -26.75 -18.03 -31.71
C ILE A 5 -26.71 -16.59 -31.19
N PHE A 6 -27.86 -15.90 -31.17
CA PHE A 6 -27.95 -14.51 -30.70
C PHE A 6 -27.61 -14.37 -29.20
N LYS A 7 -28.01 -15.34 -28.36
CA LYS A 7 -27.60 -15.37 -26.94
C LYS A 7 -26.10 -15.55 -26.77
N PHE A 8 -25.47 -16.40 -27.57
CA PHE A 8 -24.03 -16.64 -27.51
C PHE A 8 -23.22 -15.41 -27.93
N PHE A 9 -23.65 -14.70 -28.98
CA PHE A 9 -23.06 -13.43 -29.41
C PHE A 9 -23.24 -12.30 -28.41
N MET A 10 -24.27 -12.34 -27.55
CA MET A 10 -24.48 -11.32 -26.51
C MET A 10 -23.67 -11.60 -25.23
N ILE A 11 -23.34 -12.86 -24.94
CA ILE A 11 -22.55 -13.26 -23.76
C ILE A 11 -21.05 -13.00 -23.98
N LEU A 12 -20.54 -13.23 -25.19
CA LEU A 12 -19.15 -12.98 -25.56
C LEU A 12 -18.62 -11.57 -25.20
N PRO A 13 -19.30 -10.47 -25.54
CA PRO A 13 -18.83 -9.12 -25.19
C PRO A 13 -18.89 -8.86 -23.68
N ILE A 14 -19.80 -9.49 -22.94
CA ILE A 14 -19.88 -9.36 -21.47
C ILE A 14 -18.70 -10.05 -20.80
N ILE A 15 -18.36 -11.26 -21.25
CA ILE A 15 -17.17 -11.99 -20.77
C ILE A 15 -15.90 -11.21 -21.13
N PHE A 16 -15.83 -10.65 -22.34
CA PHE A 16 -14.68 -9.86 -22.79
C PHE A 16 -14.53 -8.56 -22.00
N LEU A 17 -15.62 -7.83 -21.73
CA LEU A 17 -15.59 -6.65 -20.86
C LEU A 17 -15.19 -7.01 -19.43
N GLY A 18 -15.77 -8.08 -18.86
CA GLY A 18 -15.43 -8.56 -17.53
C GLY A 18 -13.95 -8.91 -17.42
N GLY A 19 -13.41 -9.64 -18.41
CA GLY A 19 -12.00 -9.97 -18.51
C GLY A 19 -11.11 -8.74 -18.64
N LEU A 20 -11.48 -7.76 -19.47
CA LEU A 20 -10.76 -6.49 -19.60
C LEU A 20 -10.76 -5.68 -18.31
N CYS A 21 -11.87 -5.63 -17.57
CA CYS A 21 -11.95 -4.93 -16.28
C CYS A 21 -11.06 -5.59 -15.22
N ILE A 22 -11.06 -6.92 -15.13
CA ILE A 22 -10.18 -7.67 -14.21
C ILE A 22 -8.72 -7.45 -14.59
N TRP A 23 -8.39 -7.50 -15.89
CA TRP A 23 -7.04 -7.25 -16.39
C TRP A 23 -6.56 -5.82 -16.11
N PHE A 24 -7.42 -4.83 -16.31
CA PHE A 24 -7.10 -3.43 -15.97
C PHE A 24 -6.91 -3.21 -14.47
N ALA A 25 -7.68 -3.88 -13.62
CA ALA A 25 -7.54 -3.79 -12.18
C ALA A 25 -6.26 -4.47 -11.68
N HIS A 26 -5.88 -5.60 -12.31
CA HIS A 26 -4.65 -6.32 -11.98
C HIS A 26 -3.38 -5.57 -12.39
N ASN A 27 -3.42 -4.85 -13.52
CA ASN A 27 -2.26 -4.11 -14.05
C ASN A 27 -2.05 -2.72 -13.44
N ARG A 28 -2.79 -2.33 -12.40
CA ARG A 28 -2.51 -1.08 -11.68
C ARG A 28 -1.45 -1.36 -10.62
N ASP A 29 -0.33 -0.68 -10.71
CA ASP A 29 0.65 -0.70 -9.63
C ASP A 29 0.05 -0.13 -8.34
N PRO A 30 0.43 -0.69 -7.18
CA PRO A 30 0.08 -0.10 -5.89
C PRO A 30 0.70 1.28 -5.75
N LYS A 31 -0.05 2.22 -5.16
CA LYS A 31 0.44 3.58 -4.94
C LYS A 31 1.01 3.68 -3.55
N ILE A 32 2.26 4.12 -3.43
CA ILE A 32 2.91 4.36 -2.14
C ILE A 32 3.14 5.85 -2.00
N TYR A 33 2.69 6.44 -0.90
CA TYR A 33 2.82 7.88 -0.64
C TYR A 33 3.17 8.16 0.82
N ARG A 34 3.81 9.29 1.04
CA ARG A 34 4.25 9.75 2.35
C ARG A 34 3.06 10.17 3.23
N ALA A 35 3.07 9.77 4.49
CA ALA A 35 1.99 10.02 5.45
C ALA A 35 2.46 10.92 6.61
N GLU A 36 2.87 12.15 6.32
CA GLU A 36 3.49 13.07 7.30
C GLU A 36 2.63 13.27 8.56
N TYR A 37 1.31 13.26 8.41
CA TYR A 37 0.40 13.40 9.54
C TYR A 37 0.43 12.25 10.54
N LEU A 38 0.90 11.06 10.15
CA LEU A 38 1.12 9.95 11.08
C LEU A 38 2.44 10.12 11.82
N ASP A 39 3.41 10.79 11.21
CA ASP A 39 4.68 11.11 11.84
C ASP A 39 4.46 12.16 12.96
N ASP A 40 3.54 13.10 12.78
CA ASP A 40 3.19 14.10 13.81
C ASP A 40 2.59 13.50 15.09
N ILE A 41 1.95 12.33 14.98
CA ILE A 41 1.29 11.64 16.10
C ILE A 41 2.32 10.84 16.91
N PHE A 42 3.39 10.35 16.26
CA PHE A 42 4.39 9.52 16.90
C PHE A 42 5.35 10.37 17.77
N PRO A 43 5.41 10.15 19.10
CA PRO A 43 6.35 10.88 19.94
C PRO A 43 7.80 10.51 19.56
N LYS A 44 8.63 11.51 19.24
CA LYS A 44 10.03 11.38 18.73
C LYS A 44 10.13 10.94 17.27
N SER A 45 9.29 11.50 16.41
CA SER A 45 9.18 11.15 14.97
C SER A 45 10.32 11.63 14.07
N ASP A 46 11.32 12.37 14.57
CA ASP A 46 12.41 12.90 13.73
C ASP A 46 13.14 11.80 12.92
N PHE A 47 13.11 10.56 13.42
CA PHE A 47 13.70 9.40 12.76
C PHE A 47 12.66 8.43 12.18
N HIS A 48 11.37 8.62 12.43
CA HIS A 48 10.32 7.72 11.94
C HIS A 48 9.59 8.33 10.75
N LYS A 49 9.30 7.46 9.80
CA LYS A 49 8.94 7.88 8.47
C LYS A 49 7.86 6.96 7.91
N THR A 50 6.61 7.41 7.97
CA THR A 50 5.45 6.59 7.63
C THR A 50 5.02 6.77 6.17
N PHE A 51 4.68 5.66 5.52
CA PHE A 51 4.16 5.61 4.16
C PHE A 51 2.87 4.80 4.11
N ILE A 52 1.91 5.24 3.31
CA ILE A 52 0.68 4.48 3.02
C ILE A 52 0.80 3.80 1.67
N ILE A 53 0.41 2.53 1.64
CA ILE A 53 0.23 1.70 0.46
C ILE A 53 -1.26 1.67 0.12
N SER A 54 -1.65 2.35 -0.96
CA SER A 54 -2.98 2.21 -1.56
C SER A 54 -2.94 1.16 -2.66
N SER A 55 -3.49 -0.01 -2.34
CA SER A 55 -3.66 -1.13 -3.26
C SER A 55 -5.04 -1.75 -3.08
N GLY A 56 -5.59 -2.33 -4.15
CA GLY A 56 -6.72 -3.24 -4.07
C GLY A 56 -6.27 -4.68 -3.76
N TYR A 57 -7.25 -5.58 -3.71
CA TYR A 57 -7.02 -7.00 -3.41
C TYR A 57 -6.09 -7.69 -4.42
N PHE A 58 -6.19 -7.34 -5.70
CA PHE A 58 -5.47 -8.03 -6.79
C PHE A 58 -4.08 -7.46 -7.09
N ASN A 59 -3.67 -6.38 -6.44
CA ASN A 59 -2.40 -5.69 -6.65
C ASN A 59 -1.73 -5.31 -5.32
N LYS A 60 -2.00 -6.07 -4.26
CA LYS A 60 -1.30 -5.92 -2.97
C LYS A 60 0.20 -6.18 -3.19
N PRO A 61 1.10 -5.24 -2.85
CA PRO A 61 2.52 -5.46 -3.00
C PRO A 61 3.02 -6.44 -1.94
N ASN A 62 3.95 -7.31 -2.33
CA ASN A 62 4.77 -8.04 -1.37
C ASN A 62 5.91 -7.16 -0.84
N CYS A 63 6.57 -7.60 0.22
CA CYS A 63 7.68 -6.84 0.82
C CYS A 63 8.82 -6.57 -0.16
N ARG A 64 9.16 -7.53 -1.03
CA ARG A 64 10.21 -7.32 -2.04
C ARG A 64 9.90 -6.16 -2.99
N TYR A 65 8.63 -5.98 -3.36
CA TYR A 65 8.18 -4.82 -4.13
C TYR A 65 8.41 -3.53 -3.33
N ILE A 66 8.01 -3.50 -2.06
CA ILE A 66 8.13 -2.33 -1.18
C ILE A 66 9.60 -1.96 -0.98
N GLU A 67 10.47 -2.93 -0.73
CA GLU A 67 11.93 -2.74 -0.62
C GLU A 67 12.54 -2.13 -1.89
N ASN A 68 12.17 -2.67 -3.05
CA ASN A 68 12.64 -2.12 -4.33
C ASN A 68 12.09 -0.72 -4.57
N TRP A 69 10.82 -0.48 -4.25
CA TRP A 69 10.23 0.85 -4.34
C TRP A 69 10.97 1.84 -3.44
N ALA A 70 11.26 1.45 -2.20
CA ALA A 70 11.96 2.29 -1.22
C ALA A 70 13.36 2.67 -1.71
N ARG A 71 14.14 1.70 -2.22
CA ARG A 71 15.48 1.95 -2.82
C ARG A 71 15.44 2.96 -3.95
N ASN A 72 14.39 2.93 -4.77
CA ASN A 72 14.29 3.76 -5.97
C ASN A 72 13.74 5.16 -5.69
N ASN A 73 12.92 5.31 -4.65
CA ASN A 73 12.15 6.55 -4.42
C ASN A 73 12.61 7.34 -3.19
N ILE A 74 13.18 6.68 -2.19
CA ILE A 74 13.64 7.34 -0.98
C ILE A 74 15.12 7.71 -1.14
N LYS A 75 15.42 9.01 -1.14
CA LYS A 75 16.79 9.52 -1.20
C LYS A 75 17.34 9.67 0.21
N ILE A 76 18.43 8.97 0.52
CA ILE A 76 19.14 9.17 1.78
C ILE A 76 20.03 10.39 1.62
N ASN A 77 19.72 11.44 2.38
CA ASN A 77 20.63 12.57 2.54
C ASN A 77 21.72 12.18 3.54
N GLN A 78 22.98 12.50 3.24
CA GLN A 78 24.11 12.28 4.14
C GLN A 78 23.82 12.95 5.49
N GLY A 79 23.67 12.14 6.56
CA GLY A 79 23.27 12.60 7.91
C GLY A 79 22.10 11.83 8.53
N ASN A 80 21.28 11.15 7.74
CA ASN A 80 20.07 10.44 8.20
C ASN A 80 20.22 8.91 8.19
N GLU A 81 21.35 8.41 8.69
CA GLU A 81 21.69 6.97 8.66
C GLU A 81 20.85 6.07 9.59
N TYR A 82 19.90 6.65 10.32
CA TYR A 82 19.11 5.97 11.36
C TYR A 82 17.61 6.26 11.27
N GLU A 83 17.07 6.51 10.07
CA GLU A 83 15.60 6.58 9.90
C GLU A 83 14.99 5.18 9.78
N PHE A 84 13.79 5.04 10.34
CA PHE A 84 12.93 3.86 10.25
C PHE A 84 11.73 4.19 9.37
N TYR A 85 11.52 3.37 8.34
CA TYR A 85 10.42 3.50 7.41
C TYR A 85 9.34 2.47 7.74
N THR A 86 8.15 2.95 8.07
CA THR A 86 6.98 2.10 8.32
C THR A 86 6.00 2.25 7.16
N PHE A 87 5.61 1.13 6.57
CA PHE A 87 4.70 1.04 5.44
C PHE A 87 3.39 0.40 5.89
N LEU A 88 2.30 1.13 5.73
CA LEU A 88 0.96 0.72 6.19
C LEU A 88 0.03 0.51 5.01
N ILE A 89 -0.82 -0.53 5.06
CA ILE A 89 -1.90 -0.69 4.08
C ILE A 89 -2.98 0.38 4.31
N TYR A 90 -3.46 1.01 3.25
CA TYR A 90 -4.50 2.02 3.34
C TYR A 90 -5.76 1.47 4.04
N SER A 91 -6.20 2.18 5.07
CA SER A 91 -7.46 1.96 5.77
C SER A 91 -8.01 3.30 6.24
N ASN A 92 -9.34 3.43 6.30
CA ASN A 92 -9.96 4.65 6.85
C ASN A 92 -9.54 4.91 8.31
N ASN A 93 -9.17 3.87 9.04
CA ASN A 93 -8.78 3.95 10.46
C ASN A 93 -7.41 4.61 10.67
N ILE A 94 -6.53 4.62 9.66
CA ILE A 94 -5.22 5.27 9.73
C ILE A 94 -5.22 6.63 9.03
N THR A 95 -6.39 7.19 8.72
CA THR A 95 -6.51 8.53 8.11
C THR A 95 -6.86 9.58 9.17
N LYS A 96 -6.63 10.86 8.84
CA LYS A 96 -7.04 12.02 9.65
C LYS A 96 -8.53 12.06 10.03
N ASN A 97 -9.37 11.28 9.34
CA ASN A 97 -10.80 11.21 9.64
C ASN A 97 -11.10 10.36 10.88
N ASN A 98 -10.18 9.51 11.32
CA ASN A 98 -10.36 8.72 12.53
C ASN A 98 -10.02 9.54 13.78
N LYS A 99 -11.06 9.95 14.51
CA LYS A 99 -10.94 10.73 15.75
C LYS A 99 -10.20 10.03 16.90
N TYR A 100 -9.98 8.73 16.80
CA TYR A 100 -9.26 7.94 17.82
C TYR A 100 -7.79 7.73 17.48
N LEU A 101 -7.37 8.07 16.25
CA LEU A 101 -6.03 7.79 15.75
C LEU A 101 -4.94 8.35 16.68
N ASP A 102 -5.10 9.59 17.15
CA ASP A 102 -4.11 10.23 18.03
C ASP A 102 -4.04 9.58 19.43
N LYS A 103 -5.12 8.95 19.90
CA LYS A 103 -5.20 8.37 21.26
C LYS A 103 -4.80 6.90 21.29
N GLU A 104 -5.08 6.18 20.20
CA GLU A 104 -4.92 4.73 20.10
C GLU A 104 -3.93 4.35 18.98
N TYR A 105 -3.03 5.28 18.62
CA TYR A 105 -2.09 5.14 17.51
C TYR A 105 -1.38 3.79 17.50
N ASP A 106 -0.71 3.42 18.59
CA ASP A 106 0.08 2.19 18.68
C ASP A 106 -0.77 0.93 18.43
N ALA A 107 -2.01 0.92 18.92
CA ALA A 107 -2.93 -0.19 18.74
C ALA A 107 -3.47 -0.25 17.31
N ILE A 108 -3.81 0.91 16.73
CA ILE A 108 -4.37 0.99 15.39
C ILE A 108 -3.31 0.62 14.36
N ILE A 109 -2.12 1.23 14.43
CA ILE A 109 -1.10 1.13 13.38
C ILE A 109 -0.56 -0.28 13.23
N GLY A 110 -0.38 -1.01 14.34
CA GLY A 110 0.10 -2.39 14.34
C GLY A 110 -0.72 -3.32 13.44
N ASP A 111 -2.04 -3.12 13.37
CA ASP A 111 -2.95 -3.93 12.53
C ASP A 111 -2.79 -3.66 11.02
N TYR A 112 -2.21 -2.52 10.63
CA TYR A 112 -2.06 -2.11 9.24
C TYR A 112 -0.63 -2.12 8.75
N THR A 113 0.34 -2.40 9.61
CA THR A 113 1.75 -2.51 9.23
C THR A 113 1.94 -3.65 8.24
N VAL A 114 2.56 -3.34 7.11
CA VAL A 114 2.92 -4.31 6.06
C VAL A 114 4.41 -4.55 6.07
N CYS A 115 5.20 -3.47 6.18
CA CYS A 115 6.63 -3.57 6.22
C CYS A 115 7.21 -2.47 7.11
N GLU A 116 8.23 -2.83 7.89
CA GLU A 116 9.10 -1.85 8.54
C GLU A 116 10.55 -2.12 8.12
N MET A 117 11.29 -1.07 7.78
CA MET A 117 12.67 -1.17 7.31
C MET A 117 13.53 -0.01 7.82
N SER A 118 14.84 -0.19 7.82
CA SER A 118 15.80 0.90 8.10
C SER A 118 16.39 1.46 6.81
N THR A 119 16.92 2.69 6.86
CA THR A 119 17.60 3.31 5.71
C THR A 119 18.84 2.58 5.24
N ARG A 120 19.47 1.78 6.12
CA ARG A 120 20.74 1.09 5.82
C ARG A 120 20.56 -0.12 4.92
N GLU A 121 19.52 -0.89 5.18
CA GLU A 121 19.36 -2.20 4.56
C GLU A 121 18.34 -2.18 3.42
N TYR A 122 17.37 -1.26 3.46
CA TYR A 122 16.20 -1.29 2.57
C TYR A 122 15.56 -2.68 2.50
N SER A 123 15.61 -3.39 3.63
CA SER A 123 15.00 -4.69 3.78
C SER A 123 14.01 -4.63 4.93
N CYS A 124 12.84 -5.22 4.69
CA CYS A 124 11.77 -5.30 5.65
C CYS A 124 12.18 -6.24 6.80
N PHE A 125 12.37 -5.71 8.02
CA PHE A 125 12.59 -6.53 9.21
C PHE A 125 11.27 -7.11 9.74
N ILE A 126 10.16 -6.42 9.50
CA ILE A 126 8.80 -6.94 9.63
C ILE A 126 8.19 -7.02 8.23
N CYS A 127 7.54 -8.13 7.91
CA CYS A 127 6.88 -8.35 6.63
C CYS A 127 5.58 -9.13 6.83
N TYR A 128 4.44 -8.50 6.53
CA TYR A 128 3.12 -9.12 6.58
C TYR A 128 2.48 -9.10 5.19
N ASP A 129 2.26 -10.31 4.64
CA ASP A 129 1.68 -10.51 3.30
C ASP A 129 0.17 -10.27 3.21
#